data_AF-A0A3L7WEN1-F1
#
_entry.id   AF-A0A3L7WEN1-F1
#
_cell.length_a   1.000
_cell.length_b   1.000
_cell.length_c   1.000
_cell.angle_alpha   90.00
_cell.angle_beta   90.00
_cell.angle_gamma   90.00
#
_symmetry.space_group_name_H-M   'P 1'
#
loop_
_entity.id
_entity.type
_entity.pdbx_description
1 polymer ?
#
loop_
_entity_poly.entity_id
_entity_poly.type
_entity_poly.pdbx_seq_one_letter_code
_entity_poly.pdbx_strand_id
1 'polypeptide(L)'
;MTNLPTFAGSPGERALAEQIHELLRQQGRFFSSDAPLRQHLSNLVTYFAKRLNVSPDAAAKQVNAALQANPAIFALEVVKVVVDDNEAEDIVERDDTMVTTGINGAYVPFHVDESHSLSARLYEPEHPLPIDDMSVVITTTRPIMPKIDPVYVSDYWLNGSSEISETGDEALEDIESFGDEEPIPAIAQPGVKSPSVRSSDAQRINLPQGISIDLAQPTATIMALHGDAIVSAMRGVIEKDSTKRIAIFGNQTAYEHDVRSFSKNDLRQITEYIENEMGVPVEDTDILVNVLRVNRRAADFEKQRFALNFRMLKDLEFVGVAGANLWATRKLLDKVGANKRFKSADMAGFVNHLEEGFDDSTTVTTVEAIQAKGSVTHTLTFFEWEYGILPLTDALAAILPSPVINRQSAAVVQFEVPQLESFSVSINMRFPVGNRG
;
A
#
# COMPACT_ATOMS: atom_id res chain seq x y z
N MET A 1 22.82 19.69 -11.08
CA MET A 1 24.14 19.90 -11.73
C MET A 1 25.19 19.35 -10.76
N THR A 2 25.88 18.27 -11.12
CA THR A 2 26.88 17.63 -10.25
C THR A 2 28.14 18.49 -10.23
N ASN A 3 28.45 19.12 -9.09
CA ASN A 3 29.71 19.84 -8.89
C ASN A 3 30.85 18.82 -8.84
N LEU A 4 31.52 18.59 -9.97
CA LEU A 4 32.73 17.77 -10.02
C LEU A 4 33.89 18.53 -9.34
N PRO A 5 34.76 17.84 -8.57
CA PRO A 5 35.90 18.48 -7.93
C PRO A 5 36.91 18.99 -8.97
N THR A 6 37.57 20.12 -8.66
CA THR A 6 38.61 20.70 -9.52
C THR A 6 39.99 20.17 -9.09
N PHE A 7 40.70 19.51 -10.00
CA PHE A 7 42.03 18.93 -9.72
C PHE A 7 43.18 19.92 -10.01
N ALA A 8 44.18 19.94 -9.13
CA ALA A 8 45.41 20.71 -9.21
C ALA A 8 46.61 19.83 -9.62
N GLY A 9 47.74 20.49 -9.97
CA GLY A 9 48.99 19.83 -10.40
C GLY A 9 49.34 20.05 -11.88
N SER A 10 50.33 19.31 -12.37
CA SER A 10 50.68 19.23 -13.80
C SER A 10 49.57 18.56 -14.62
N PRO A 11 49.51 18.72 -15.96
CA PRO A 11 48.46 18.09 -16.78
C PRO A 11 48.38 16.57 -16.59
N GLY A 12 49.52 15.90 -16.42
CA GLY A 12 49.59 14.46 -16.15
C GLY A 12 49.10 14.09 -14.75
N GLU A 13 49.44 14.89 -13.73
CA GLU A 13 48.97 14.69 -12.35
C GLU A 13 47.46 14.89 -12.23
N ARG A 14 46.90 15.89 -12.93
CA ARG A 14 45.45 16.14 -12.94
C ARG A 14 44.68 14.98 -13.56
N ALA A 15 45.13 14.50 -14.72
CA ALA A 15 44.50 13.38 -15.40
C ALA A 15 44.58 12.09 -14.56
N LEU A 16 45.69 11.88 -13.86
CA LEU A 16 45.86 10.72 -12.99
C LEU A 16 45.01 10.83 -11.70
N ALA A 17 44.93 12.02 -11.10
CA ALA A 17 44.07 12.29 -9.94
C ALA A 17 42.58 12.11 -10.28
N GLU A 18 42.14 12.56 -11.45
CA GLU A 18 40.78 12.36 -11.95
C GLU A 18 40.47 10.87 -12.13
N GLN A 19 41.40 10.09 -12.70
CA GLN A 19 41.25 8.65 -12.84
C GLN A 19 41.21 7.91 -11.50
N ILE A 20 42.00 8.35 -10.51
CA ILE A 20 41.94 7.80 -9.15
C ILE A 20 40.59 8.11 -8.51
N HIS A 21 40.10 9.35 -8.61
CA HIS A 21 38.81 9.75 -8.05
C HIS A 21 37.65 8.96 -8.68
N GLU A 22 37.66 8.79 -10.01
CA GLU A 22 36.64 8.02 -10.71
C GLU A 22 36.65 6.54 -10.31
N LEU A 23 37.83 5.93 -10.14
CA LEU A 23 37.95 4.55 -9.65
C LEU A 23 37.34 4.41 -8.25
N LEU A 24 37.66 5.32 -7.34
CA LEU A 24 37.11 5.31 -5.99
C LEU A 24 35.60 5.56 -6.00
N ARG A 25 35.10 6.45 -6.87
CA ARG A 25 33.66 6.70 -7.03
C ARG A 25 32.92 5.47 -7.55
N GLN A 26 33.53 4.70 -8.45
CA GLN A 26 32.97 3.44 -8.94
C GLN A 26 32.90 2.39 -7.83
N GLN A 27 33.94 2.27 -7.00
CA GLN A 27 33.93 1.43 -5.80
C GLN A 27 32.86 1.90 -4.80
N GLY A 28 32.66 3.22 -4.71
CA GLY A 28 31.70 3.89 -3.85
C GLY A 28 30.22 3.79 -4.25
N ARG A 29 29.89 3.25 -5.43
CA ARG A 29 28.51 3.27 -5.96
C ARG A 29 27.49 2.52 -5.11
N PHE A 30 27.96 1.63 -4.25
CA PHE A 30 27.13 0.83 -3.33
C PHE A 30 27.12 1.35 -1.89
N PHE A 31 27.82 2.46 -1.61
CA PHE A 31 27.87 3.10 -0.30
C PHE A 31 26.94 4.33 -0.25
N SER A 32 26.62 4.79 0.95
CA SER A 32 25.86 6.03 1.13
C SER A 32 26.62 7.24 0.59
N SER A 33 25.90 8.31 0.24
CA SER A 33 26.50 9.54 -0.33
C SER A 33 27.59 10.14 0.54
N ASP A 34 27.48 9.93 1.85
CA ASP A 34 28.32 10.54 2.87
C ASP A 34 29.33 9.55 3.45
N ALA A 35 29.42 8.33 2.90
CA ALA A 35 30.41 7.35 3.34
C ALA A 35 31.83 7.73 2.86
N PRO A 36 32.86 7.55 3.70
CA PRO A 36 34.24 7.72 3.28
C PRO A 36 34.65 6.59 2.33
N LEU A 37 35.17 6.96 1.16
CA LEU A 37 35.75 6.02 0.19
C LEU A 37 37.23 5.83 0.53
N ARG A 38 37.58 4.63 1.00
CA ARG A 38 38.92 4.30 1.51
C ARG A 38 39.59 3.24 0.64
N GLN A 39 40.85 3.46 0.28
CA GLN A 39 41.64 2.48 -0.44
C GLN A 39 43.12 2.55 -0.07
N HIS A 40 43.76 1.39 0.02
CA HIS A 40 45.20 1.27 0.22
C HIS A 40 45.98 1.83 -0.97
N LEU A 41 47.01 2.63 -0.70
CA LEU A 41 47.90 3.18 -1.72
C LEU A 41 48.62 2.07 -2.49
N SER A 42 49.05 1.02 -1.81
CA SER A 42 49.67 -0.18 -2.40
C SER A 42 48.80 -0.82 -3.50
N ASN A 43 47.49 -0.88 -3.28
CA ASN A 43 46.52 -1.39 -4.26
C ASN A 43 46.36 -0.45 -5.45
N LEU A 44 46.30 0.87 -5.22
CA LEU A 44 46.24 1.87 -6.29
C LEU A 44 47.49 1.79 -7.16
N VAL A 45 48.68 1.72 -6.55
CA VAL A 45 49.95 1.59 -7.27
C VAL A 45 49.98 0.33 -8.13
N THR A 46 49.54 -0.80 -7.58
CA THR A 46 49.48 -2.08 -8.31
C THR A 46 48.53 -2.01 -9.51
N TYR A 47 47.36 -1.39 -9.33
CA TYR A 47 46.37 -1.20 -10.40
C TYR A 47 46.91 -0.29 -11.50
N PHE A 48 47.48 0.86 -11.16
CA PHE A 48 47.99 1.82 -12.13
C PHE A 48 49.30 1.37 -12.78
N ALA A 49 50.15 0.60 -12.10
CA ALA A 49 51.33 -0.03 -12.70
C ALA A 49 50.94 -0.97 -13.85
N LYS A 50 49.92 -1.81 -13.64
CA LYS A 50 49.35 -2.69 -14.68
C LYS A 50 48.69 -1.89 -15.81
N ARG A 51 47.90 -0.87 -15.47
CA ARG A 51 47.14 -0.09 -16.45
C ARG A 51 48.03 0.78 -17.36
N LEU A 52 49.07 1.39 -16.79
CA LEU A 52 49.99 2.26 -17.52
C LEU A 52 51.17 1.49 -18.13
N ASN A 53 51.30 0.19 -17.83
CA ASN A 53 52.42 -0.67 -18.23
C ASN A 53 53.79 -0.10 -17.80
N VAL A 54 53.88 0.32 -16.53
CA VAL A 54 55.06 0.95 -15.92
C VAL A 54 55.50 0.14 -14.70
N SER A 55 56.79 0.22 -14.32
CA SER A 55 57.28 -0.44 -13.12
C SER A 55 56.54 0.06 -11.85
N PRO A 56 56.33 -0.81 -10.84
CA PRO A 56 55.60 -0.43 -9.62
C PRO A 56 56.23 0.78 -8.91
N ASP A 57 57.55 0.93 -8.93
CA ASP A 57 58.23 2.07 -8.31
C ASP A 57 57.97 3.40 -9.03
N ALA A 58 57.89 3.36 -10.36
CA ALA A 58 57.58 4.55 -11.15
C ALA A 58 56.09 4.91 -11.05
N ALA A 59 55.20 3.91 -10.99
CA ALA A 59 53.79 4.11 -10.70
C ALA A 59 53.58 4.69 -9.29
N ALA A 60 54.31 4.21 -8.28
CA ALA A 60 54.25 4.74 -6.93
C ALA A 60 54.62 6.23 -6.86
N LYS A 61 55.67 6.64 -7.58
CA LYS A 61 56.07 8.05 -7.67
C LYS A 61 54.99 8.92 -8.32
N GLN A 62 54.39 8.44 -9.41
CA GLN A 62 53.35 9.18 -10.14
C GLN A 62 52.05 9.30 -9.34
N VAL A 63 51.59 8.20 -8.73
CA VAL A 63 50.38 8.17 -7.89
C VAL A 63 50.56 9.06 -6.66
N ASN A 64 51.70 8.96 -5.96
CA ASN A 64 51.98 9.81 -4.81
C ASN A 64 52.06 11.30 -5.18
N ALA A 65 52.70 11.64 -6.30
CA ALA A 65 52.76 13.03 -6.77
C ALA A 65 51.37 13.59 -7.07
N ALA A 66 50.50 12.80 -7.72
CA ALA A 66 49.13 13.22 -8.03
C ALA A 66 48.26 13.39 -6.77
N LEU A 67 48.38 12.49 -5.79
CA LEU A 67 47.65 12.59 -4.52
C LEU A 67 48.14 13.79 -3.69
N GLN A 68 49.46 14.01 -3.60
CA GLN A 68 50.05 15.13 -2.86
C GLN A 68 49.75 16.49 -3.51
N ALA A 69 49.58 16.55 -4.82
CA ALA A 69 49.16 17.76 -5.52
C ALA A 69 47.69 18.14 -5.26
N ASN A 70 46.88 17.21 -4.71
CA ASN A 70 45.43 17.36 -4.53
C ASN A 70 44.96 17.14 -3.07
N PRO A 71 45.51 17.86 -2.07
CA PRO A 71 45.14 17.68 -0.67
C PRO A 71 43.71 18.13 -0.35
N ALA A 72 43.10 18.95 -1.22
CA ALA A 72 41.72 19.40 -1.08
C ALA A 72 40.68 18.32 -1.45
N ILE A 73 41.11 17.15 -1.95
CA ILE A 73 40.23 16.06 -2.40
C ILE A 73 40.58 14.74 -1.72
N PHE A 74 41.88 14.48 -1.54
CA PHE A 74 42.39 13.24 -0.96
C PHE A 74 43.01 13.50 0.41
N ALA A 75 42.53 12.78 1.42
CA ALA A 75 43.19 12.71 2.72
C ALA A 75 44.07 11.45 2.78
N LEU A 76 45.32 11.60 3.18
CA LEU A 76 46.29 10.52 3.32
C LEU A 76 46.49 10.21 4.81
N GLU A 77 46.16 8.99 5.23
CA GLU A 77 46.30 8.51 6.61
C GLU A 77 47.24 7.30 6.64
N VAL A 78 48.25 7.32 7.51
CA VAL A 78 49.15 6.16 7.67
C VAL A 78 48.47 5.15 8.59
N VAL A 79 48.24 3.94 8.08
CA VAL A 79 47.55 2.86 8.77
C VAL A 79 48.49 1.67 8.88
N LYS A 80 48.56 1.06 10.05
CA LYS A 80 49.26 -0.20 10.26
C LYS A 80 48.43 -1.34 9.67
N VAL A 81 48.98 -2.04 8.69
CA VAL A 81 48.36 -3.21 8.07
C VAL A 81 48.99 -4.46 8.64
N VAL A 82 48.14 -5.34 9.17
CA VAL A 82 48.51 -6.69 9.58
C VAL A 82 48.45 -7.57 8.34
N VAL A 83 49.59 -8.04 7.86
CA VAL A 83 49.66 -8.99 6.74
C VAL A 83 49.82 -10.38 7.31
N ASP A 84 48.84 -11.24 7.06
CA ASP A 84 48.87 -12.66 7.42
C ASP A 84 49.54 -13.43 6.27
N ASP A 85 50.86 -13.52 6.31
CA ASP A 85 51.61 -14.34 5.36
C ASP A 85 51.48 -15.80 5.81
N ASN A 86 50.61 -16.56 5.13
CA ASN A 86 50.26 -17.98 5.38
C ASN A 86 51.45 -18.98 5.44
N GLU A 87 52.71 -18.53 5.41
CA GLU A 87 53.92 -19.35 5.43
C GLU A 87 54.89 -19.01 6.58
N ALA A 88 54.62 -18.01 7.42
CA ALA A 88 55.43 -17.71 8.61
C ALA A 88 54.54 -17.35 9.81
N GLU A 89 54.75 -18.00 10.95
CA GLU A 89 54.03 -17.73 12.23
C GLU A 89 54.34 -16.34 12.84
N ASP A 90 54.94 -15.42 12.08
CA ASP A 90 55.29 -14.07 12.53
C ASP A 90 54.34 -13.04 11.92
N ILE A 91 53.57 -12.36 12.78
CA ILE A 91 52.77 -11.19 12.41
C ILE A 91 53.71 -10.03 12.08
N VAL A 92 53.83 -9.68 10.80
CA VAL A 92 54.61 -8.50 10.37
C VAL A 92 53.68 -7.29 10.26
N GLU A 93 53.79 -6.35 11.21
CA GLU A 93 53.16 -5.03 11.08
C GLU A 93 53.87 -4.23 9.99
N ARG A 94 53.15 -3.84 8.93
CA ARG A 94 53.67 -2.96 7.87
C ARG A 94 52.87 -1.66 7.83
N ASP A 95 53.58 -0.53 7.79
CA ASP A 95 52.95 0.76 7.55
C ASP A 95 52.49 0.85 6.08
N ASP A 96 51.19 1.04 5.85
CA ASP A 96 50.62 1.38 4.54
C ASP A 96 49.91 2.73 4.63
N THR A 97 49.70 3.40 3.50
CA THR A 97 48.98 4.67 3.44
C THR A 97 47.57 4.44 2.91
N MET A 98 46.56 4.81 3.68
CA MET A 98 45.16 4.82 3.28
C MET A 98 44.82 6.15 2.62
N VAL A 99 44.24 6.08 1.42
CA VAL A 99 43.71 7.23 0.69
C VAL A 99 42.21 7.31 0.96
N THR A 100 41.75 8.44 1.48
CA THR A 100 40.33 8.71 1.77
C THR A 100 39.80 9.86 0.91
N THR A 101 38.64 9.66 0.28
CA THR A 101 37.92 10.70 -0.48
C THR A 101 36.41 10.51 -0.33
N GLY A 102 35.61 11.47 -0.78
CA GLY A 102 34.15 11.40 -0.85
C GLY A 102 33.65 11.37 -2.30
N ILE A 103 32.37 11.02 -2.50
CA ILE A 103 31.75 10.95 -3.83
C ILE A 103 31.83 12.30 -4.57
N ASN A 104 31.71 13.41 -3.84
CA ASN A 104 31.71 14.77 -4.39
C ASN A 104 33.02 15.54 -4.19
N GLY A 105 34.12 14.88 -3.79
CA GLY A 105 35.41 15.53 -3.54
C GLY A 105 35.99 15.17 -2.18
N ALA A 106 36.46 16.14 -1.39
CA ALA A 106 36.90 15.87 -0.02
C ALA A 106 35.79 15.24 0.81
N TYR A 107 36.16 14.22 1.60
CA TYR A 107 35.28 13.65 2.59
C TYR A 107 35.04 14.68 3.70
N VAL A 108 33.78 14.99 3.96
CA VAL A 108 33.35 15.79 5.11
C VAL A 108 32.63 14.83 6.07
N PRO A 109 33.12 14.67 7.32
CA PRO A 109 32.43 13.82 8.27
C PRO A 109 31.03 14.35 8.55
N PHE A 110 30.07 13.45 8.61
CA PHE A 110 28.70 13.77 8.99
C PHE A 110 28.69 14.44 10.38
N HIS A 111 28.12 15.63 10.46
CA HIS A 111 27.93 16.36 11.71
C HIS A 111 26.44 16.33 12.05
N VAL A 112 26.10 15.75 13.20
CA VAL A 112 24.73 15.76 13.71
C VAL A 112 24.43 17.17 14.22
N ASP A 113 23.43 17.83 13.63
CA ASP A 113 22.94 19.11 14.14
C ASP A 113 22.13 18.87 15.42
N GLU A 114 22.76 19.12 16.57
CA GLU A 114 22.11 19.02 17.89
C GLU A 114 21.39 20.32 18.32
N SER A 115 21.42 21.38 17.50
CA SER A 115 20.80 22.67 17.82
C SER A 115 19.28 22.61 18.03
N HIS A 116 18.65 21.54 17.53
CA HIS A 116 17.23 21.25 17.72
C HIS A 116 16.99 19.88 18.36
N SER A 117 17.91 19.42 19.19
CA SER A 117 17.72 18.18 19.95
C SER A 117 16.59 18.33 20.98
N LEU A 118 15.78 17.27 21.12
CA LEU A 118 14.70 17.18 22.10
C LEU A 118 15.24 17.40 23.53
N SER A 119 16.44 16.90 23.82
CA SER A 119 17.12 17.07 25.10
C SER A 119 17.37 18.55 25.43
N ALA A 120 17.87 19.34 24.46
CA ALA A 120 18.10 20.77 24.64
C ALA A 120 16.78 21.53 24.86
N ARG A 121 15.69 21.15 24.19
CA ARG A 121 14.38 21.80 24.36
C ARG A 121 13.62 21.41 25.63
N LEU A 122 13.82 20.18 26.12
CA LEU A 122 13.03 19.62 27.23
C LEU A 122 13.62 19.93 28.61
N TYR A 123 14.95 19.97 28.74
CA TYR A 123 15.60 20.03 30.05
C TYR A 123 16.08 21.43 30.46
N GLU A 124 16.37 22.31 29.49
CA GLU A 124 16.85 23.67 29.76
C GLU A 124 16.10 24.68 28.87
N PRO A 125 14.80 24.91 29.07
CA PRO A 125 14.09 25.95 28.34
C PRO A 125 14.69 27.31 28.67
N GLU A 126 15.12 28.08 27.67
CA GLU A 126 15.60 29.47 27.83
C GLU A 126 14.58 30.39 28.53
N HIS A 127 13.30 29.98 28.52
CA HIS A 127 12.19 30.63 29.20
C HIS A 127 11.39 29.60 30.02
N PRO A 128 11.80 29.29 31.27
CA PRO A 128 11.01 28.42 32.13
C PRO A 128 9.66 29.08 32.42
N LEU A 129 8.57 28.31 32.29
CA LEU A 129 7.24 28.76 32.68
C LEU A 129 7.21 29.03 34.20
N PRO A 130 6.46 30.05 34.67
CA PRO A 130 6.29 30.30 36.09
C PRO A 130 5.69 29.06 36.78
N ILE A 131 6.38 28.53 37.80
CA ILE A 131 6.05 27.26 38.46
C ILE A 131 4.82 27.36 39.40
N ASP A 132 4.22 28.54 39.55
CA ASP A 132 3.19 28.76 40.58
C ASP A 132 1.80 28.18 40.25
N ASP A 133 1.51 27.80 38.99
CA ASP A 133 0.16 27.38 38.57
C ASP A 133 -0.04 25.86 38.36
N MET A 134 0.97 25.00 38.58
CA MET A 134 0.85 23.56 38.31
C MET A 134 0.26 22.71 39.46
N SER A 135 -0.19 23.33 40.56
CA SER A 135 -0.72 22.58 41.72
C SER A 135 -2.18 22.10 41.56
N VAL A 136 -2.87 22.43 40.47
CA VAL A 136 -4.33 22.21 40.35
C VAL A 136 -4.74 21.07 39.39
N VAL A 137 -3.82 20.42 38.67
CA VAL A 137 -4.19 19.30 37.78
C VAL A 137 -3.27 18.09 37.97
N ILE A 138 -3.31 17.50 39.17
CA ILE A 138 -2.85 16.12 39.37
C ILE A 138 -4.08 15.30 39.78
N THR A 139 -4.87 14.87 38.79
CA THR A 139 -5.71 13.69 38.99
C THR A 139 -4.81 12.47 38.94
N THR A 140 -4.51 11.92 40.11
CA THR A 140 -3.80 10.65 40.29
C THR A 140 -4.67 9.49 39.84
N THR A 141 -4.83 9.32 38.53
CA THR A 141 -5.18 8.03 37.94
C THR A 141 -4.09 7.69 36.96
N ARG A 142 -3.12 6.90 37.43
CA ARG A 142 -2.12 6.30 36.53
C ARG A 142 -2.90 5.46 35.52
N PRO A 143 -2.83 5.72 34.20
CA PRO A 143 -3.28 4.73 33.24
C PRO A 143 -2.45 3.46 33.46
N ILE A 144 -3.11 2.30 33.44
CA ILE A 144 -2.46 1.01 33.58
C ILE A 144 -1.58 0.84 32.34
N MET A 145 -0.28 1.03 32.51
CA MET A 145 0.72 0.75 31.47
C MET A 145 0.63 -0.75 31.16
N PRO A 146 0.25 -1.17 29.94
CA PRO A 146 0.27 -2.58 29.58
C PRO A 146 1.72 -3.06 29.75
N LYS A 147 1.89 -4.21 30.41
CA LYS A 147 3.21 -4.87 30.51
C LYS A 147 3.66 -5.15 29.07
N ILE A 148 4.66 -4.39 28.62
CA ILE A 148 5.38 -4.71 27.40
C ILE A 148 6.30 -5.88 27.79
N ASP A 149 5.93 -7.08 27.37
CA ASP A 149 6.83 -8.23 27.49
C ASP A 149 8.08 -7.92 26.65
N PRO A 150 9.30 -8.22 27.15
CA PRO A 150 10.51 -7.99 26.39
C PRO A 150 10.44 -8.78 25.09
N VAL A 151 10.70 -8.09 23.98
CA VAL A 151 10.78 -8.70 22.65
C VAL A 151 11.96 -9.68 22.65
N TYR A 152 11.65 -10.98 22.67
CA TYR A 152 12.63 -12.02 22.40
C TYR A 152 12.96 -11.98 20.91
N VAL A 153 14.20 -11.62 20.59
CA VAL A 153 14.77 -11.85 19.25
C VAL A 153 14.83 -13.36 19.07
N SER A 154 13.93 -13.94 18.28
CA SER A 154 13.89 -15.40 18.07
C SER A 154 15.03 -15.86 17.17
N ASP A 155 15.49 -17.09 17.44
CA ASP A 155 16.60 -17.87 16.83
C ASP A 155 16.52 -18.13 15.30
N TYR A 156 15.80 -17.30 14.54
CA TYR A 156 15.66 -17.43 13.09
C TYR A 156 17.00 -17.35 12.34
N TRP A 157 18.02 -16.71 12.93
CA TRP A 157 19.38 -16.69 12.39
C TRP A 157 20.16 -17.99 12.61
N LEU A 158 19.66 -18.93 13.43
CA LEU A 158 20.40 -20.16 13.79
C LEU A 158 20.04 -21.38 12.92
N ASN A 159 18.89 -21.39 12.25
CA ASN A 159 18.45 -22.56 11.47
C ASN A 159 18.29 -22.19 9.99
N GLY A 160 19.43 -21.99 9.34
CA GLY A 160 19.51 -22.11 7.89
C GLY A 160 19.49 -23.59 7.47
N SER A 161 18.76 -23.85 6.39
CA SER A 161 18.77 -25.06 5.54
C SER A 161 17.87 -26.25 5.91
N SER A 162 17.30 -26.81 4.82
CA SER A 162 16.47 -28.02 4.65
C SER A 162 14.95 -27.78 4.72
N GLU A 163 14.10 -28.17 3.76
CA GLU A 163 14.21 -28.87 2.49
C GLU A 163 12.92 -28.56 1.70
N ILE A 164 13.05 -28.33 0.39
CA ILE A 164 11.93 -28.27 -0.56
C ILE A 164 11.66 -29.72 -1.00
N SER A 165 10.40 -30.15 -0.97
CA SER A 165 9.99 -31.41 -1.58
C SER A 165 8.85 -31.14 -2.56
N GLU A 166 9.17 -31.31 -3.84
CA GLU A 166 8.27 -31.34 -4.98
C GLU A 166 7.53 -32.68 -5.06
N THR A 167 6.29 -32.67 -5.55
CA THR A 167 5.61 -33.67 -6.43
C THR A 167 4.09 -33.42 -6.36
N GLY A 168 3.29 -33.44 -7.43
CA GLY A 168 3.51 -33.69 -8.86
C GLY A 168 2.21 -33.45 -9.66
N ASP A 169 2.36 -33.29 -10.98
CA ASP A 169 1.59 -33.81 -12.14
C ASP A 169 0.12 -34.25 -11.94
N GLU A 170 -0.83 -34.09 -12.85
CA GLU A 170 -0.88 -33.77 -14.29
C GLU A 170 -2.38 -33.61 -14.66
N ALA A 171 -2.67 -33.00 -15.82
CA ALA A 171 -3.64 -33.46 -16.85
C ALA A 171 -4.49 -32.33 -17.47
N LEU A 172 -4.14 -32.04 -18.72
CA LEU A 172 -4.91 -31.31 -19.73
C LEU A 172 -5.91 -32.27 -20.39
N GLU A 173 -7.12 -31.79 -20.69
CA GLU A 173 -7.92 -32.29 -21.81
C GLU A 173 -8.58 -31.13 -22.55
N ASP A 174 -8.71 -31.35 -23.86
CA ASP A 174 -8.79 -30.39 -24.94
C ASP A 174 -10.11 -30.59 -25.70
N ILE A 175 -10.66 -29.49 -26.24
CA ILE A 175 -11.51 -29.36 -27.44
C ILE A 175 -12.99 -29.82 -27.37
N GLU A 176 -13.93 -28.91 -27.63
CA GLU A 176 -14.71 -28.91 -28.88
C GLU A 176 -15.58 -27.65 -29.09
N SER A 177 -15.52 -27.17 -30.34
CA SER A 177 -16.24 -26.02 -30.90
C SER A 177 -17.66 -26.42 -31.30
N PHE A 178 -18.65 -25.51 -31.27
CA PHE A 178 -19.70 -25.42 -32.29
C PHE A 178 -20.32 -24.01 -32.27
N GLY A 179 -20.29 -23.34 -33.42
CA GLY A 179 -21.12 -22.18 -33.72
C GLY A 179 -22.50 -22.61 -34.24
N ASP A 180 -23.48 -21.72 -34.14
CA ASP A 180 -24.18 -21.17 -35.30
C ASP A 180 -25.23 -20.12 -34.88
N GLU A 181 -25.41 -19.18 -35.80
CA GLU A 181 -26.09 -17.90 -35.73
C GLU A 181 -27.56 -17.98 -36.22
N GLU A 182 -28.32 -16.92 -35.90
CA GLU A 182 -29.56 -16.43 -36.55
C GLU A 182 -30.94 -17.09 -36.26
N PRO A 183 -32.08 -16.37 -36.51
CA PRO A 183 -32.37 -14.96 -36.27
C PRO A 183 -33.77 -14.68 -35.65
N ILE A 184 -34.04 -13.38 -35.45
CA ILE A 184 -35.21 -12.69 -34.90
C ILE A 184 -36.49 -12.88 -35.76
N PRO A 185 -37.70 -12.71 -35.16
CA PRO A 185 -38.69 -11.89 -35.85
C PRO A 185 -39.34 -10.79 -34.99
N ALA A 186 -39.53 -9.66 -35.67
CA ALA A 186 -40.13 -8.43 -35.23
C ALA A 186 -41.64 -8.54 -34.99
N ILE A 187 -42.15 -7.80 -34.00
CA ILE A 187 -43.57 -7.46 -33.91
C ILE A 187 -43.74 -5.95 -33.65
N ALA A 188 -44.68 -5.40 -34.41
CA ALA A 188 -44.99 -4.01 -34.70
C ALA A 188 -45.42 -3.15 -33.51
N GLN A 189 -45.03 -1.87 -33.56
CA GLN A 189 -45.74 -0.76 -32.91
C GLN A 189 -47.05 -0.49 -33.66
N PRO A 190 -48.09 0.03 -32.96
CA PRO A 190 -48.53 1.37 -33.35
C PRO A 190 -49.02 2.23 -32.17
N GLY A 191 -48.97 3.55 -32.38
CA GLY A 191 -49.91 4.46 -31.74
C GLY A 191 -49.31 5.67 -31.05
N VAL A 192 -48.70 6.56 -31.84
CA VAL A 192 -48.43 7.95 -31.43
C VAL A 192 -49.76 8.63 -31.06
N LYS A 193 -49.88 9.09 -29.81
CA LYS A 193 -50.82 10.13 -29.42
C LYS A 193 -50.02 11.33 -28.93
N SER A 194 -50.15 12.45 -29.65
CA SER A 194 -49.59 13.75 -29.27
C SER A 194 -50.10 14.19 -27.88
N PRO A 195 -49.27 14.89 -27.10
CA PRO A 195 -49.56 15.19 -25.70
C PRO A 195 -50.53 16.37 -25.54
N SER A 196 -51.48 16.17 -24.63
CA SER A 196 -52.25 17.24 -23.99
C SER A 196 -51.31 18.17 -23.24
N VAL A 197 -51.32 19.45 -23.56
CA VAL A 197 -50.69 20.52 -22.79
C VAL A 197 -51.21 20.47 -21.35
N ARG A 198 -50.32 20.21 -20.40
CA ARG A 198 -50.58 20.34 -18.95
C ARG A 198 -49.65 21.41 -18.39
N SER A 199 -50.21 22.20 -17.48
CA SER A 199 -49.66 23.36 -16.78
C SER A 199 -48.17 23.27 -16.41
N SER A 200 -47.42 24.32 -16.74
CA SER A 200 -45.96 24.47 -16.61
C SER A 200 -45.42 24.67 -15.18
N ASP A 201 -46.27 24.67 -14.15
CA ASP A 201 -45.82 24.80 -12.75
C ASP A 201 -45.58 23.45 -12.06
N ALA A 202 -46.00 22.33 -12.68
CA ALA A 202 -45.88 20.99 -12.10
C ALA A 202 -44.55 20.26 -12.46
N GLN A 203 -43.62 20.93 -13.14
CA GLN A 203 -42.41 20.30 -13.68
C GLN A 203 -41.15 20.54 -12.85
N ARG A 204 -41.20 21.27 -11.73
CA ARG A 204 -40.00 21.49 -10.89
C ARG A 204 -40.10 20.77 -9.55
N ILE A 205 -39.13 19.91 -9.25
CA ILE A 205 -38.96 19.27 -7.95
C ILE A 205 -37.79 19.91 -7.22
N ASN A 206 -37.99 20.31 -5.96
CA ASN A 206 -36.92 20.81 -5.12
C ASN A 206 -36.44 19.69 -4.18
N LEU A 207 -35.13 19.42 -4.18
CA LEU A 207 -34.50 18.48 -3.27
C LEU A 207 -34.19 19.15 -1.92
N PRO A 208 -34.02 18.35 -0.84
CA PRO A 208 -33.69 18.87 0.50
C PRO A 208 -32.41 19.73 0.55
N GLN A 209 -31.53 19.59 -0.45
CA GLN A 209 -30.27 20.33 -0.59
C GLN A 209 -30.44 21.71 -1.26
N GLY A 210 -31.68 22.14 -1.55
CA GLY A 210 -31.96 23.40 -2.25
C GLY A 210 -31.79 23.36 -3.77
N ILE A 211 -31.56 22.16 -4.33
CA ILE A 211 -31.43 21.93 -5.78
C ILE A 211 -32.82 21.85 -6.39
N SER A 212 -33.08 22.65 -7.44
CA SER A 212 -34.32 22.61 -8.21
C SER A 212 -34.10 21.86 -9.52
N ILE A 213 -34.81 20.75 -9.70
CA ILE A 213 -34.75 19.91 -10.90
C ILE A 213 -35.94 20.22 -11.79
N ASP A 214 -35.66 20.53 -13.06
CA ASP A 214 -36.68 20.67 -14.09
C ASP A 214 -36.94 19.32 -14.79
N LEU A 215 -38.10 18.73 -14.52
CA LEU A 215 -38.59 17.48 -15.10
C LEU A 215 -38.98 17.61 -16.58
N ALA A 216 -38.97 18.82 -17.16
CA ALA A 216 -39.11 19.01 -18.59
C ALA A 216 -37.87 18.51 -19.36
N GLN A 217 -36.72 18.36 -18.68
CA GLN A 217 -35.50 17.84 -19.29
C GLN A 217 -35.56 16.32 -19.53
N PRO A 218 -34.83 15.80 -20.53
CA PRO A 218 -34.69 14.35 -20.71
C PRO A 218 -34.12 13.69 -19.45
N THR A 219 -34.64 12.50 -19.11
CA THR A 219 -34.22 11.74 -17.93
C THR A 219 -32.70 11.52 -17.88
N ALA A 220 -32.08 11.23 -19.03
CA ALA A 220 -30.64 11.07 -19.14
C ALA A 220 -29.86 12.34 -18.72
N THR A 221 -30.35 13.52 -19.09
CA THR A 221 -29.74 14.81 -18.73
C THR A 221 -29.91 15.11 -17.24
N ILE A 222 -31.07 14.81 -16.68
CA ILE A 222 -31.33 14.96 -15.23
C ILE A 222 -30.44 14.03 -14.42
N MET A 223 -30.31 12.76 -14.83
CA MET A 223 -29.45 11.80 -14.14
C MET A 223 -27.96 12.15 -14.26
N ALA A 224 -27.53 12.67 -15.41
CA ALA A 224 -26.14 13.11 -15.59
C ALA A 224 -25.76 14.33 -14.73
N LEU A 225 -26.68 15.28 -14.56
CA LEU A 225 -26.43 16.51 -13.80
C LEU A 225 -26.72 16.38 -12.30
N HIS A 226 -27.72 15.58 -11.94
CA HIS A 226 -28.28 15.54 -10.58
C HIS A 226 -28.47 14.13 -10.03
N GLY A 227 -28.00 13.08 -10.73
CA GLY A 227 -28.20 11.69 -10.33
C GLY A 227 -27.77 11.41 -8.91
N ASP A 228 -26.55 11.80 -8.54
CA ASP A 228 -26.00 11.55 -7.20
C ASP A 228 -26.79 12.27 -6.10
N ALA A 229 -27.22 13.51 -6.36
CA ALA A 229 -28.03 14.28 -5.44
C ALA A 229 -29.42 13.66 -5.24
N ILE A 230 -30.03 13.15 -6.31
CA ILE A 230 -31.33 12.45 -6.26
C ILE A 230 -31.20 11.13 -5.49
N VAL A 231 -30.18 10.33 -5.80
CA VAL A 231 -29.93 9.04 -5.11
C VAL A 231 -29.67 9.27 -3.62
N SER A 232 -28.85 10.26 -3.28
CA SER A 232 -28.56 10.63 -1.89
C SER A 232 -29.82 11.10 -1.14
N ALA A 233 -30.63 11.96 -1.77
CA ALA A 233 -31.88 12.43 -1.18
C ALA A 233 -32.90 11.29 -1.00
N MET A 234 -33.07 10.43 -2.00
CA MET A 234 -33.95 9.26 -1.90
C MET A 234 -33.47 8.32 -0.79
N ARG A 235 -32.18 7.99 -0.74
CA ARG A 235 -31.60 7.14 0.31
C ARG A 235 -31.86 7.74 1.69
N GLY A 236 -31.61 9.03 1.87
CA GLY A 236 -31.86 9.73 3.14
C GLY A 236 -33.33 9.75 3.57
N VAL A 237 -34.27 9.78 2.62
CA VAL A 237 -35.71 9.65 2.92
C VAL A 237 -36.07 8.23 3.30
N ILE A 238 -35.56 7.22 2.59
CA ILE A 238 -35.87 5.81 2.85
C ILE A 238 -35.25 5.38 4.19
N GLU A 239 -34.03 5.78 4.51
CA GLU A 239 -33.39 5.47 5.80
C GLU A 239 -34.14 6.09 6.99
N LYS A 240 -34.80 7.23 6.78
CA LYS A 240 -35.64 7.91 7.78
C LYS A 240 -37.08 7.39 7.82
N ASP A 241 -37.46 6.44 6.96
CA ASP A 241 -38.79 5.84 6.97
C ASP A 241 -38.98 5.00 8.24
N SER A 242 -39.80 5.51 9.16
CA SER A 242 -40.15 4.83 10.40
C SER A 242 -40.91 3.53 10.17
N THR A 243 -41.54 3.37 9.00
CA THR A 243 -42.32 2.18 8.65
C THR A 243 -41.50 1.09 7.96
N LYS A 244 -40.22 1.35 7.65
CA LYS A 244 -39.25 0.41 7.07
C LYS A 244 -39.79 -0.38 5.86
N ARG A 245 -40.70 0.20 5.08
CA ARG A 245 -41.41 -0.54 4.01
C ARG A 245 -40.49 -0.97 2.87
N ILE A 246 -39.32 -0.36 2.77
CA ILE A 246 -38.36 -0.56 1.70
C ILE A 246 -37.09 -1.18 2.30
N ALA A 247 -36.75 -2.36 1.80
CA ALA A 247 -35.46 -2.99 2.01
C ALA A 247 -34.44 -2.38 1.04
N ILE A 248 -33.26 -2.05 1.56
CA ILE A 248 -32.13 -1.52 0.77
C ILE A 248 -30.95 -2.47 0.91
N PHE A 249 -30.31 -2.78 -0.22
CA PHE A 249 -29.00 -3.41 -0.26
C PHE A 249 -28.17 -2.77 -1.37
N GLY A 250 -27.08 -2.09 -1.01
CA GLY A 250 -26.27 -1.32 -1.95
C GLY A 250 -27.09 -0.27 -2.72
N ASN A 251 -27.19 -0.45 -4.04
CA ASN A 251 -27.99 0.38 -4.94
C ASN A 251 -29.34 -0.26 -5.33
N GLN A 252 -29.66 -1.42 -4.76
CA GLN A 252 -30.90 -2.14 -5.02
C GLN A 252 -31.93 -1.87 -3.92
N THR A 253 -33.20 -1.83 -4.32
CA THR A 253 -34.33 -1.62 -3.42
C THR A 253 -35.45 -2.59 -3.73
N ALA A 254 -36.10 -3.13 -2.70
CA ALA A 254 -37.32 -3.91 -2.83
C ALA A 254 -38.28 -3.58 -1.68
N TYR A 255 -39.56 -3.92 -1.83
CA TYR A 255 -40.48 -3.81 -0.70
C TYR A 255 -40.21 -4.90 0.32
N GLU A 256 -40.14 -4.57 1.61
CA GLU A 256 -39.80 -5.54 2.66
C GLU A 256 -40.76 -6.74 2.70
N HIS A 257 -42.04 -6.52 2.38
CA HIS A 257 -43.04 -7.60 2.34
C HIS A 257 -42.79 -8.63 1.23
N ASP A 258 -42.12 -8.24 0.14
CA ASP A 258 -41.76 -9.14 -0.97
C ASP A 258 -40.44 -9.88 -0.69
N VAL A 259 -39.71 -9.49 0.35
CA VAL A 259 -38.41 -10.07 0.69
C VAL A 259 -38.60 -11.36 1.48
N ARG A 260 -38.31 -12.49 0.83
CA ARG A 260 -38.27 -13.83 1.43
C ARG A 260 -37.53 -13.83 2.76
N SER A 261 -38.11 -14.51 3.75
CA SER A 261 -37.43 -14.81 5.02
C SER A 261 -36.67 -16.13 4.91
N PHE A 262 -35.54 -16.21 5.60
CA PHE A 262 -34.75 -17.43 5.74
C PHE A 262 -34.96 -18.04 7.11
N SER A 263 -35.01 -19.38 7.14
CA SER A 263 -35.09 -20.11 8.39
C SER A 263 -33.74 -20.05 9.14
N LYS A 264 -33.76 -20.32 10.45
CA LYS A 264 -32.50 -20.46 11.22
C LYS A 264 -31.62 -21.59 10.68
N ASN A 265 -32.22 -22.64 10.11
CA ASN A 265 -31.47 -23.74 9.53
C ASN A 265 -30.80 -23.31 8.21
N ASP A 266 -31.46 -22.49 7.41
CA ASP A 266 -30.90 -21.96 6.16
C ASP A 266 -29.66 -21.13 6.47
N LEU A 267 -29.75 -20.21 7.44
CA LEU A 267 -28.61 -19.40 7.90
C LEU A 267 -27.48 -20.26 8.45
N ARG A 268 -27.81 -21.32 9.23
CA ARG A 268 -26.81 -22.26 9.73
C ARG A 268 -26.07 -22.97 8.59
N GLN A 269 -26.80 -23.43 7.57
CA GLN A 269 -26.21 -24.10 6.41
C GLN A 269 -25.31 -23.14 5.60
N ILE A 270 -25.73 -21.89 5.43
CA ILE A 270 -24.92 -20.86 4.75
C ILE A 270 -23.63 -20.61 5.54
N THR A 271 -23.71 -20.42 6.85
CA THR A 271 -22.54 -20.22 7.71
C THR A 271 -21.59 -21.44 7.66
N GLU A 272 -22.14 -22.65 7.72
CA GLU A 272 -21.38 -23.90 7.63
C GLU A 272 -20.67 -24.04 6.28
N TYR A 273 -21.34 -23.68 5.18
CA TYR A 273 -20.77 -23.66 3.84
C TYR A 273 -19.60 -22.68 3.72
N ILE A 274 -19.77 -21.44 4.21
CA ILE A 274 -18.73 -20.41 4.14
C ILE A 274 -17.52 -20.78 5.03
N GLU A 275 -17.75 -21.23 6.27
CA GLU A 275 -16.65 -21.47 7.23
C GLU A 275 -15.92 -22.80 7.00
N ASN A 276 -16.66 -23.88 6.72
CA ASN A 276 -16.12 -25.24 6.77
C ASN A 276 -15.87 -25.83 5.38
N GLU A 277 -16.73 -25.54 4.40
CA GLU A 277 -16.60 -26.12 3.06
C GLU A 277 -15.69 -25.26 2.17
N MET A 278 -15.94 -23.95 2.09
CA MET A 278 -15.19 -23.07 1.20
C MET A 278 -13.94 -22.47 1.88
N GLY A 279 -14.04 -22.02 3.13
CA GLY A 279 -12.92 -21.42 3.84
C GLY A 279 -12.43 -20.08 3.25
N VAL A 280 -13.18 -19.49 2.33
CA VAL A 280 -12.96 -18.19 1.68
C VAL A 280 -14.30 -17.45 1.56
N PRO A 281 -14.31 -16.11 1.42
CA PRO A 281 -15.54 -15.37 1.17
C PRO A 281 -16.23 -15.87 -0.10
N VAL A 282 -17.56 -16.04 -0.04
CA VAL A 282 -18.34 -16.70 -1.09
C VAL A 282 -19.31 -15.74 -1.73
N GLU A 283 -19.52 -15.87 -3.05
CA GLU A 283 -20.51 -15.08 -3.78
C GLU A 283 -21.95 -15.45 -3.41
N ASP A 284 -22.83 -14.44 -3.45
CA ASP A 284 -24.27 -14.63 -3.26
C ASP A 284 -24.88 -15.63 -4.26
N THR A 285 -24.36 -15.70 -5.48
CA THR A 285 -24.83 -16.63 -6.51
C THR A 285 -24.50 -18.08 -6.16
N ASP A 286 -23.30 -18.36 -5.66
CA ASP A 286 -22.89 -19.69 -5.23
C ASP A 286 -23.67 -20.16 -4.01
N ILE A 287 -23.91 -19.26 -3.06
CA ILE A 287 -24.75 -19.58 -1.88
C ILE A 287 -26.17 -19.95 -2.32
N LEU A 288 -26.77 -19.22 -3.27
CA LEU A 288 -28.11 -19.53 -3.78
C LEU A 288 -28.17 -20.89 -4.47
N VAL A 289 -27.16 -21.22 -5.29
CA VAL A 289 -27.15 -22.44 -6.10
C VAL A 289 -26.77 -23.66 -5.25
N ASN A 290 -25.68 -23.57 -4.49
CA ASN A 290 -25.08 -24.72 -3.81
C ASN A 290 -25.78 -25.02 -2.47
N VAL A 291 -26.16 -23.98 -1.72
CA VAL A 291 -26.80 -24.16 -0.41
C VAL A 291 -28.32 -24.17 -0.54
N LEU A 292 -28.88 -23.13 -1.17
CA LEU A 292 -30.33 -22.94 -1.23
C LEU A 292 -30.99 -23.64 -2.43
N ARG A 293 -30.19 -24.25 -3.32
CA ARG A 293 -30.64 -25.04 -4.48
C ARG A 293 -31.58 -24.28 -5.41
N VAL A 294 -31.36 -22.97 -5.55
CA VAL A 294 -32.12 -22.10 -6.44
C VAL A 294 -31.52 -22.18 -7.84
N ASN A 295 -32.37 -22.39 -8.85
CA ASN A 295 -31.91 -22.43 -10.23
C ASN A 295 -31.55 -21.01 -10.72
N ARG A 296 -30.34 -20.83 -11.25
CA ARG A 296 -29.86 -19.57 -11.83
C ARG A 296 -30.74 -19.03 -12.96
N ARG A 297 -31.48 -19.89 -13.67
CA ARG A 297 -32.40 -19.51 -14.75
C ARG A 297 -33.82 -19.19 -14.27
N ALA A 298 -34.10 -19.27 -12.98
CA ALA A 298 -35.43 -18.98 -12.45
C ALA A 298 -35.75 -17.49 -12.60
N ALA A 299 -37.00 -17.16 -12.97
CA ALA A 299 -37.43 -15.78 -13.19
C ALA A 299 -37.38 -14.91 -11.92
N ASP A 300 -37.42 -15.55 -10.75
CA ASP A 300 -37.33 -14.91 -9.44
C ASP A 300 -35.92 -14.97 -8.82
N PHE A 301 -34.92 -15.48 -9.55
CA PHE A 301 -33.54 -15.61 -9.06
C PHE A 301 -32.99 -14.30 -8.50
N GLU A 302 -33.17 -13.19 -9.22
CA GLU A 302 -32.72 -11.86 -8.78
C GLU A 302 -33.44 -11.37 -7.53
N LYS A 303 -34.73 -11.69 -7.39
CA LYS A 303 -35.49 -11.36 -6.16
C LYS A 303 -34.98 -12.18 -4.97
N GLN A 304 -34.67 -13.46 -5.20
CA GLN A 304 -34.09 -14.32 -4.17
C GLN A 304 -32.67 -13.89 -3.79
N ARG A 305 -31.87 -13.43 -4.77
CA ARG A 305 -30.54 -12.86 -4.56
C ARG A 305 -30.58 -11.59 -3.72
N PHE A 306 -31.47 -10.67 -4.05
CA PHE A 306 -31.71 -9.50 -3.24
C PHE A 306 -32.13 -9.88 -1.81
N ALA A 307 -33.07 -10.83 -1.68
CA ALA A 307 -33.54 -11.27 -0.36
C ALA A 307 -32.43 -11.88 0.49
N LEU A 308 -31.59 -12.73 -0.13
CA LEU A 308 -30.43 -13.33 0.50
C LEU A 308 -29.50 -12.24 1.05
N ASN A 309 -29.08 -11.32 0.20
CA ASN A 309 -28.16 -10.26 0.57
C ASN A 309 -28.71 -9.36 1.69
N PHE A 310 -29.96 -8.92 1.58
CA PHE A 310 -30.58 -8.07 2.60
C PHE A 310 -30.68 -8.76 3.96
N ARG A 311 -30.98 -10.07 3.99
CA ARG A 311 -31.14 -10.82 5.24
C ARG A 311 -29.80 -11.16 5.89
N MET A 312 -28.78 -11.46 5.09
CA MET A 312 -27.45 -11.82 5.60
C MET A 312 -26.74 -10.66 6.28
N LEU A 313 -27.07 -9.39 5.96
CA LEU A 313 -26.54 -8.20 6.65
C LEU A 313 -26.68 -8.22 8.18
N LYS A 314 -27.62 -9.00 8.71
CA LYS A 314 -27.85 -9.10 10.15
C LYS A 314 -26.87 -10.05 10.85
N ASP A 315 -26.54 -11.16 10.21
CA ASP A 315 -25.88 -12.31 10.85
C ASP A 315 -24.47 -12.55 10.28
N LEU A 316 -24.16 -12.02 9.09
CA LEU A 316 -22.90 -12.18 8.37
C LEU A 316 -22.30 -10.83 7.99
N GLU A 317 -21.01 -10.84 7.64
CA GLU A 317 -20.28 -9.65 7.21
C GLU A 317 -20.21 -9.61 5.69
N PHE A 318 -20.68 -8.48 5.13
CA PHE A 318 -20.58 -8.20 3.71
C PHE A 318 -19.18 -7.67 3.41
N VAL A 319 -18.46 -8.36 2.52
CA VAL A 319 -17.07 -8.03 2.12
C VAL A 319 -16.90 -7.93 0.61
N GLY A 320 -18.02 -7.83 -0.11
CA GLY A 320 -18.06 -7.69 -1.56
C GLY A 320 -17.82 -6.26 -2.04
N VAL A 321 -17.77 -6.14 -3.36
CA VAL A 321 -17.62 -4.89 -4.10
C VAL A 321 -18.79 -4.73 -5.07
N ALA A 322 -18.94 -3.55 -5.67
CA ALA A 322 -20.01 -3.34 -6.64
C ALA A 322 -19.91 -4.35 -7.80
N GLY A 323 -20.93 -5.19 -7.95
CA GLY A 323 -20.97 -6.25 -8.98
C GLY A 323 -20.61 -7.64 -8.48
N ALA A 324 -19.90 -7.77 -7.36
CA ALA A 324 -19.51 -9.05 -6.77
C ALA A 324 -19.84 -9.06 -5.27
N ASN A 325 -20.97 -9.67 -4.91
CA ASN A 325 -21.46 -9.70 -3.54
C ASN A 325 -20.84 -10.87 -2.76
N LEU A 326 -19.74 -10.61 -2.07
CA LEU A 326 -19.05 -11.60 -1.25
C LEU A 326 -19.48 -11.53 0.22
N TRP A 327 -19.64 -12.71 0.80
CA TRP A 327 -20.07 -12.90 2.18
C TRP A 327 -19.07 -13.73 2.96
N ALA A 328 -18.80 -13.27 4.18
CA ALA A 328 -17.89 -13.94 5.10
C ALA A 328 -18.47 -13.95 6.51
N THR A 329 -17.99 -14.89 7.32
CA THR A 329 -18.21 -14.85 8.76
C THR A 329 -17.10 -14.03 9.43
N ARG A 330 -17.39 -13.47 10.60
CA ARG A 330 -16.38 -12.73 11.38
C ARG A 330 -15.14 -13.59 11.67
N LYS A 331 -15.34 -14.86 12.01
CA LYS A 331 -14.24 -15.80 12.27
C LYS A 331 -13.37 -16.04 11.04
N LEU A 332 -13.98 -16.06 9.85
CA LEU A 332 -13.24 -16.19 8.61
C LEU A 332 -12.42 -14.92 8.34
N LEU A 333 -12.98 -13.74 8.59
CA LEU A 333 -12.27 -12.46 8.41
C LEU A 333 -11.13 -12.24 9.40
N ASP A 334 -11.19 -12.88 10.57
CA ASP A 334 -10.06 -12.95 11.50
C ASP A 334 -8.93 -13.88 11.00
N LYS A 335 -9.17 -14.70 9.98
CA LYS A 335 -8.14 -15.55 9.31
C LYS A 335 -7.66 -14.94 8.00
N VAL A 336 -8.57 -14.36 7.21
CA VAL A 336 -8.26 -13.75 5.91
C VAL A 336 -7.57 -12.40 6.12
N GLY A 337 -6.32 -12.30 5.67
CA GLY A 337 -5.47 -11.13 5.93
C GLY A 337 -4.98 -11.04 7.38
N ALA A 338 -5.07 -12.13 8.15
CA ALA A 338 -4.60 -12.18 9.52
C ALA A 338 -3.08 -12.07 9.57
N ASN A 339 -2.59 -10.96 10.11
CA ASN A 339 -1.19 -10.85 10.43
C ASN A 339 -0.92 -11.57 11.76
N LYS A 340 -0.01 -12.54 11.78
CA LYS A 340 0.42 -13.21 13.03
C LYS A 340 0.97 -12.21 14.08
N ARG A 341 1.41 -11.04 13.63
CA ARG A 341 2.09 -10.03 14.46
C ARG A 341 1.16 -8.93 14.96
N PHE A 342 0.04 -8.65 14.29
CA PHE A 342 -0.86 -7.55 14.64
C PHE A 342 -2.32 -7.97 14.61
N LYS A 343 -3.05 -7.58 15.65
CA LYS A 343 -4.50 -7.70 15.65
C LYS A 343 -5.08 -6.60 14.80
N SER A 344 -6.07 -6.97 13.99
CA SER A 344 -6.72 -6.04 13.08
C SER A 344 -7.45 -4.89 13.79
N ALA A 345 -7.75 -5.03 15.09
CA ALA A 345 -8.35 -3.98 15.93
C ALA A 345 -7.35 -2.87 16.30
N ASP A 346 -6.04 -3.17 16.28
CA ASP A 346 -4.99 -2.23 16.69
C ASP A 346 -4.43 -1.46 15.47
N MET A 347 -4.74 -1.89 14.23
CA MET A 347 -4.24 -1.31 12.98
C MET A 347 -4.48 0.19 12.88
N ALA A 348 -5.70 0.65 13.14
CA ALA A 348 -6.05 2.06 13.12
C ALA A 348 -5.15 2.88 14.06
N GLY A 349 -4.87 2.38 15.26
CA GLY A 349 -4.00 3.06 16.22
C GLY A 349 -2.57 3.27 15.72
N PHE A 350 -2.05 2.34 14.91
CA PHE A 350 -0.72 2.45 14.32
C PHE A 350 -0.68 3.41 13.13
N VAL A 351 -1.77 3.49 12.36
CA VAL A 351 -1.84 4.27 11.11
C VAL A 351 -2.46 5.66 11.33
N ASN A 352 -2.99 5.95 12.52
CA ASN A 352 -3.55 7.26 12.90
C ASN A 352 -2.63 8.46 12.62
N HIS A 353 -1.31 8.27 12.57
CA HIS A 353 -0.37 9.34 12.24
C HIS A 353 -0.44 9.79 10.76
N LEU A 354 -1.06 9.00 9.88
CA LEU A 354 -1.23 9.31 8.46
C LEU A 354 -2.51 10.12 8.18
N GLU A 355 -3.53 10.04 9.04
CA GLU A 355 -4.85 10.64 8.77
C GLU A 355 -4.97 12.15 9.08
N GLU A 356 -3.97 12.78 9.70
CA GLU A 356 -3.97 14.23 9.94
C GLU A 356 -2.95 14.97 9.06
N GLY A 357 -3.25 15.06 7.75
CA GLY A 357 -2.57 16.00 6.83
C GLY A 357 -1.19 15.58 6.32
N PHE A 358 -0.82 14.31 6.46
CA PHE A 358 0.46 13.74 5.99
C PHE A 358 0.31 12.77 4.80
N ASP A 359 -0.89 12.63 4.23
CA ASP A 359 -1.06 11.89 2.98
C ASP A 359 -0.63 12.75 1.79
N ASP A 360 0.63 12.58 1.40
CA ASP A 360 1.23 13.30 0.29
C ASP A 360 1.02 12.57 -1.06
N SER A 361 0.28 11.45 -1.08
CA SER A 361 0.20 10.57 -2.25
C SER A 361 -0.44 11.22 -3.48
N THR A 362 -1.28 12.23 -3.28
CA THR A 362 -1.95 12.98 -4.34
C THR A 362 -1.26 14.29 -4.72
N THR A 363 -0.15 14.64 -4.06
CA THR A 363 0.57 15.91 -4.31
C THR A 363 1.19 15.99 -5.70
N VAL A 364 1.69 14.86 -6.21
CA VAL A 364 2.33 14.77 -7.54
C VAL A 364 1.31 14.36 -8.62
N THR A 365 0.38 13.48 -8.29
CA THR A 365 -0.63 12.98 -9.23
C THR A 365 -2.01 13.13 -8.62
N THR A 366 -2.87 13.93 -9.25
CA THR A 366 -4.26 14.14 -8.81
C THR A 366 -5.10 12.86 -8.92
N VAL A 367 -6.09 12.70 -8.05
CA VAL A 367 -7.03 11.56 -8.02
C VAL A 367 -7.66 11.26 -9.40
N GLU A 368 -8.09 12.29 -10.14
CA GLU A 368 -8.68 12.12 -11.47
C GLU A 368 -7.71 11.50 -12.49
N ALA A 369 -6.45 11.93 -12.44
CA ALA A 369 -5.38 11.39 -13.30
C ALA A 369 -5.04 9.94 -12.92
N ILE A 370 -5.10 9.61 -11.63
CA ILE A 370 -4.91 8.24 -11.14
C ILE A 370 -6.04 7.33 -11.66
N GLN A 371 -7.30 7.77 -11.52
CA GLN A 371 -8.47 7.05 -12.02
C GLN A 371 -8.41 6.83 -13.53
N ALA A 372 -8.02 7.86 -14.30
CA ALA A 372 -7.87 7.74 -15.74
C ALA A 372 -6.76 6.77 -16.15
N LYS A 373 -5.67 6.70 -15.38
CA LYS A 373 -4.54 5.79 -15.63
C LYS A 373 -4.83 4.36 -15.16
N GLY A 374 -5.64 4.19 -14.12
CA GLY A 374 -5.94 2.89 -13.51
C GLY A 374 -4.76 2.21 -12.82
N SER A 375 -3.71 2.95 -12.47
CA SER A 375 -2.52 2.40 -11.80
C SER A 375 -1.88 3.40 -10.84
N VAL A 376 -1.40 2.92 -9.69
CA VAL A 376 -0.63 3.69 -8.69
C VAL A 376 0.72 3.01 -8.48
N THR A 377 1.76 3.83 -8.27
CA THR A 377 3.08 3.36 -7.86
C THR A 377 3.29 3.79 -6.41
N HIS A 378 3.43 2.80 -5.52
CA HIS A 378 3.67 3.02 -4.09
C HIS A 378 5.03 2.45 -3.70
N THR A 379 5.83 3.21 -2.98
CA THR A 379 7.11 2.73 -2.44
C THR A 379 6.88 2.28 -1.01
N LEU A 380 7.11 0.99 -0.74
CA LEU A 380 6.88 0.43 0.59
C LEU A 380 7.81 1.06 1.62
N THR A 381 7.25 1.51 2.72
CA THR A 381 8.04 1.86 3.90
C THR A 381 8.54 0.61 4.61
N PHE A 382 9.55 0.75 5.48
CA PHE A 382 10.03 -0.37 6.29
C PHE A 382 8.90 -1.01 7.11
N PHE A 383 8.00 -0.18 7.66
CA PHE A 383 6.86 -0.65 8.44
C PHE A 383 5.89 -1.48 7.59
N GLU A 384 5.53 -0.98 6.40
CA GLU A 384 4.63 -1.67 5.48
C GLU A 384 5.22 -3.01 5.00
N TRP A 385 6.54 -3.05 4.77
CA TRP A 385 7.25 -4.27 4.39
C TRP A 385 7.34 -5.30 5.52
N GLU A 386 7.77 -4.87 6.72
CA GLU A 386 7.98 -5.75 7.88
C GLU A 386 6.67 -6.32 8.42
N TYR A 387 5.58 -5.57 8.26
CA TYR A 387 4.27 -5.93 8.80
C TYR A 387 3.23 -6.27 7.74
N GLY A 388 3.51 -6.10 6.44
CA GLY A 388 2.55 -6.44 5.39
C GLY A 388 1.23 -5.67 5.51
N ILE A 389 1.28 -4.45 6.05
CA ILE A 389 0.12 -3.56 6.20
C ILE A 389 0.31 -2.42 5.23
N LEU A 390 -0.70 -2.14 4.40
CA LEU A 390 -0.70 -1.01 3.49
C LEU A 390 -1.79 -0.02 3.94
N PRO A 391 -1.45 1.25 4.22
CA PRO A 391 -2.45 2.27 4.54
C PRO A 391 -3.32 2.57 3.32
N LEU A 392 -4.61 2.77 3.53
CA LEU A 392 -5.54 3.18 2.46
C LEU A 392 -5.39 4.69 2.21
N THR A 393 -4.31 5.08 1.52
CA THR A 393 -4.08 6.47 1.09
C THR A 393 -5.10 6.92 0.05
N ASP A 394 -5.26 8.23 -0.14
CA ASP A 394 -6.12 8.83 -1.15
C ASP A 394 -5.79 8.32 -2.57
N ALA A 395 -4.50 8.13 -2.88
CA ALA A 395 -4.08 7.56 -4.16
C ALA A 395 -4.55 6.10 -4.32
N LEU A 396 -4.44 5.27 -3.28
CA LEU A 396 -4.90 3.88 -3.33
C LEU A 396 -6.43 3.80 -3.33
N ALA A 397 -7.10 4.62 -2.53
CA ALA A 397 -8.56 4.74 -2.50
C ALA A 397 -9.15 5.19 -3.86
N ALA A 398 -8.36 5.89 -4.69
CA ALA A 398 -8.76 6.27 -6.04
C ALA A 398 -8.94 5.08 -7.00
N ILE A 399 -8.22 3.97 -6.77
CA ILE A 399 -8.28 2.76 -7.63
C ILE A 399 -9.04 1.63 -6.95
N LEU A 400 -8.93 1.53 -5.62
CA LEU A 400 -9.57 0.49 -4.86
C LEU A 400 -11.08 0.69 -4.76
N PRO A 401 -11.84 -0.41 -4.62
CA PRO A 401 -13.30 -0.34 -4.64
C PRO A 401 -13.84 0.43 -3.41
N SER A 402 -14.81 1.30 -3.63
CA SER A 402 -15.49 2.02 -2.55
C SER A 402 -16.50 1.13 -1.82
N PRO A 403 -16.85 1.44 -0.55
CA PRO A 403 -17.84 0.68 0.20
C PRO A 403 -19.22 0.74 -0.50
N VAL A 404 -19.88 -0.41 -0.61
CA VAL A 404 -21.19 -0.57 -1.25
C VAL A 404 -22.33 -0.21 -0.29
N ILE A 405 -22.14 -0.46 1.00
CA ILE A 405 -23.13 -0.20 2.05
C ILE A 405 -22.51 0.63 3.18
N ASN A 406 -23.32 1.47 3.83
CA ASN A 406 -22.87 2.37 4.90
C ASN A 406 -22.24 1.66 6.12
N ARG A 407 -22.54 0.37 6.32
CA ARG A 407 -22.03 -0.45 7.43
C ARG A 407 -20.84 -1.34 7.04
N GLN A 408 -20.33 -1.19 5.82
CA GLN A 408 -19.23 -2.02 5.35
C GLN A 408 -17.93 -1.57 6.01
N SER A 409 -17.37 -2.39 6.89
CA SER A 409 -16.09 -2.14 7.53
C SER A 409 -14.91 -2.70 6.75
N ALA A 410 -15.16 -3.66 5.85
CA ALA A 410 -14.11 -4.33 5.11
C ALA A 410 -14.58 -4.80 3.72
N ALA A 411 -13.62 -5.01 2.84
CA ALA A 411 -13.78 -5.73 1.59
C ALA A 411 -12.61 -6.70 1.41
N VAL A 412 -12.88 -7.85 0.80
CA VAL A 412 -11.80 -8.80 0.44
C VAL A 412 -11.51 -8.65 -1.03
N VAL A 413 -10.23 -8.39 -1.34
CA VAL A 413 -9.74 -8.19 -2.71
C VAL A 413 -8.61 -9.17 -2.95
N GLN A 414 -8.54 -9.73 -4.16
CA GLN A 414 -7.45 -10.60 -4.57
C GLN A 414 -6.45 -9.79 -5.39
N PHE A 415 -5.18 -9.84 -4.99
CA PHE A 415 -4.06 -9.26 -5.71
C PHE A 415 -3.35 -10.37 -6.45
N GLU A 416 -3.17 -10.21 -7.75
CA GLU A 416 -2.42 -11.13 -8.59
C GLU A 416 -1.11 -10.46 -8.98
N VAL A 417 -0.01 -11.21 -8.89
CA VAL A 417 1.31 -10.74 -9.32
C VAL A 417 1.56 -11.31 -10.71
N PRO A 418 1.45 -10.53 -11.80
CA PRO A 418 1.53 -11.08 -13.15
C PRO A 418 2.90 -11.70 -13.47
N GLN A 419 3.96 -11.27 -12.77
CA GLN A 419 5.32 -11.78 -12.94
C GLN A 419 5.53 -13.15 -12.28
N LEU A 420 4.64 -13.54 -11.36
CA LEU A 420 4.67 -14.82 -10.67
C LEU A 420 3.38 -15.55 -11.08
N GLU A 421 3.43 -16.30 -12.18
CA GLU A 421 2.31 -17.11 -12.63
C GLU A 421 1.77 -17.94 -11.44
N SER A 422 0.50 -17.75 -11.10
CA SER A 422 -0.21 -18.39 -9.98
C SER A 422 -0.01 -17.79 -8.58
N PHE A 423 0.64 -16.64 -8.42
CA PHE A 423 0.70 -15.97 -7.11
C PHE A 423 -0.47 -14.99 -6.95
N SER A 424 -1.53 -15.45 -6.29
CA SER A 424 -2.66 -14.64 -5.85
C SER A 424 -2.71 -14.52 -4.33
N VAL A 425 -2.85 -13.31 -3.81
CA VAL A 425 -2.96 -13.03 -2.37
C VAL A 425 -4.31 -12.40 -2.06
N SER A 426 -5.07 -13.00 -1.16
CA SER A 426 -6.28 -12.39 -0.62
C SER A 426 -5.91 -11.34 0.43
N ILE A 427 -6.35 -10.12 0.22
CA ILE A 427 -6.12 -8.98 1.10
C ILE A 427 -7.45 -8.57 1.72
N ASN A 428 -7.40 -8.29 3.03
CA ASN A 428 -8.52 -7.72 3.77
C ASN A 428 -8.37 -6.20 3.80
N MET A 429 -9.06 -5.51 2.89
CA MET A 429 -9.10 -4.05 2.85
C MET A 429 -10.09 -3.56 3.90
N ARG A 430 -9.66 -2.65 4.77
CA ARG A 430 -10.53 -2.04 5.77
C ARG A 430 -10.88 -0.63 5.35
N PHE A 431 -12.16 -0.29 5.51
CA PHE A 431 -12.63 1.06 5.28
C PHE A 431 -12.55 1.86 6.58
N PRO A 432 -12.23 3.15 6.51
CA PRO A 432 -12.20 4.01 7.68
C PRO A 432 -13.62 4.13 8.27
N VAL A 433 -13.77 3.83 9.56
CA VAL A 433 -15.05 3.96 10.27
C VAL A 433 -14.87 4.82 11.51
N GLY A 434 -15.21 6.11 11.38
CA GLY A 434 -15.00 7.10 12.45
C GLY A 434 -13.52 7.48 12.59
N ASN A 435 -13.00 7.61 13.81
CA ASN A 435 -11.58 7.95 14.08
C ASN A 435 -10.64 6.73 13.97
N ARG A 436 -10.95 5.80 13.07
CA ARG A 436 -10.18 4.57 12.88
C ARG A 436 -9.98 4.38 11.38
N GLY A 437 -8.81 4.78 10.90
CA GLY A 437 -8.29 4.48 9.56
C GLY A 437 -8.11 3.01 9.28
#